data_AF-A0A2E1U1S8-F1
#
_entry.id   AF-A0A2E1U1S8-F1
#
_cell.length_a   1.000
_cell.length_b   1.000
_cell.length_c   1.000
_cell.angle_alpha   90.00
_cell.angle_beta   90.00
_cell.angle_gamma   90.00
#
_symmetry.space_group_name_H-M   'P 1'
#
loop_
_entity.id
_entity.type
_entity.pdbx_description
1 polymer ?
#
loop_
_entity_poly.entity_id
_entity_poly.type
_entity_poly.pdbx_seq_one_letter_code
_entity_poly.pdbx_strand_id
1 'polypeptide(L)'
;MIAIPTTAGTGAEATRNAVIAIPEANVKVSLRHRSMIPDSVIVDPTLTLSTPPHITAATGLDALTQLIEAFCSNRSHPLTDALCRSGLTQLANALETAYHEGDHLRARSTMAYAALLSGIALTHVGLGSVHGLAGPLGGRLGTPHGDICATLLPTAIQTNIHALHERQPNHSAIAKYDEAAALILNQPNANHHHLCDWIQEMLINMRIPTLQQAGLTPDQFIPTLQQAKQATSMKCNPIELTQNELNHLLEKEGSR
;
A
#
# COMPACT_ATOMS: atom_id res chain seq x y z
N MET A 1 -14.86 21.47 2.55
CA MET A 1 -14.40 20.40 3.47
C MET A 1 -13.01 20.75 3.99
N ILE A 2 -12.79 20.68 5.30
CA ILE A 2 -11.45 20.80 5.93
C ILE A 2 -11.09 19.42 6.49
N ALA A 3 -9.92 18.90 6.14
CA ALA A 3 -9.43 17.61 6.62
C ALA A 3 -8.28 17.79 7.62
N ILE A 4 -8.36 17.08 8.74
CA ILE A 4 -7.37 17.10 9.83
C ILE A 4 -7.05 15.64 10.19
N PRO A 5 -6.10 14.99 9.49
CA PRO A 5 -5.79 13.58 9.73
C PRO A 5 -5.21 13.36 11.13
N THR A 6 -5.67 12.32 11.80
CA THR A 6 -5.17 11.87 13.12
C THR A 6 -4.39 10.56 13.04
N THR A 7 -4.20 10.04 11.82
CA THR A 7 -3.36 8.88 11.52
C THR A 7 -2.41 9.21 10.37
N ALA A 8 -1.25 8.56 10.34
CA ALA A 8 -0.28 8.70 9.27
C ALA A 8 -0.30 7.44 8.40
N GLY A 9 -1.23 7.39 7.43
CA GLY A 9 -1.29 6.29 6.47
C GLY A 9 -2.08 6.58 5.21
N THR A 10 -3.41 6.67 5.33
CA THR A 10 -4.31 6.66 4.17
C THR A 10 -4.07 7.80 3.17
N GLY A 11 -3.48 8.92 3.62
CA GLY A 11 -3.33 10.15 2.83
C GLY A 11 -4.66 10.69 2.31
N ALA A 12 -5.79 10.25 2.86
CA ALA A 12 -7.14 10.48 2.33
C ALA A 12 -7.46 11.98 2.23
N GLU A 13 -6.87 12.80 3.10
CA GLU A 13 -6.92 14.25 3.08
C GLU A 13 -6.37 14.88 1.79
N ALA A 14 -5.55 14.16 1.03
CA ALA A 14 -5.02 14.58 -0.27
C ALA A 14 -5.65 13.82 -1.44
N THR A 15 -6.76 13.10 -1.22
CA THR A 15 -7.41 12.29 -2.25
C THR A 15 -8.77 12.80 -2.66
N ARG A 16 -9.21 12.32 -3.84
CA ARG A 16 -10.58 12.48 -4.35
C ARG A 16 -11.43 11.23 -4.15
N ASN A 17 -11.02 10.35 -3.25
CA ASN A 17 -11.58 9.02 -3.07
C ASN A 17 -12.32 8.95 -1.72
N ALA A 18 -13.50 8.34 -1.71
CA ALA A 18 -14.20 7.94 -0.51
C ALA A 18 -14.48 6.43 -0.58
N VAL A 19 -13.96 5.66 0.38
CA VAL A 19 -14.20 4.21 0.45
C VAL A 19 -15.32 3.95 1.44
N ILE A 20 -16.42 3.39 0.96
CA ILE A 20 -17.63 3.10 1.77
C ILE A 20 -17.85 1.60 1.79
N ALA A 21 -17.96 1.04 3.00
CA ALA A 21 -18.35 -0.35 3.18
C ALA A 21 -19.86 -0.50 2.97
N ILE A 22 -20.26 -1.56 2.26
CA ILE A 22 -21.65 -1.98 2.08
C ILE A 22 -21.79 -3.36 2.72
N PRO A 23 -22.10 -3.45 4.03
CA PRO A 23 -22.12 -4.71 4.76
C PRO A 23 -23.04 -5.76 4.15
N GLU A 24 -24.21 -5.35 3.64
CA GLU A 24 -25.21 -6.24 3.05
C GLU A 24 -24.69 -6.94 1.78
N ALA A 25 -23.71 -6.33 1.11
CA ALA A 25 -23.10 -6.87 -0.11
C ALA A 25 -21.68 -7.41 0.12
N ASN A 26 -21.14 -7.36 1.34
CA ASN A 26 -19.77 -7.75 1.68
C ASN A 26 -18.71 -7.13 0.75
N VAL A 27 -18.88 -5.85 0.40
CA VAL A 27 -17.96 -5.11 -0.48
C VAL A 27 -17.60 -3.75 0.10
N LYS A 28 -16.41 -3.27 -0.25
CA LYS A 28 -15.99 -1.88 -0.07
C LYS A 28 -15.95 -1.20 -1.43
N VAL A 29 -16.75 -0.16 -1.62
CA VAL A 29 -16.85 0.60 -2.88
C VAL A 29 -16.05 1.90 -2.77
N SER A 30 -15.23 2.18 -3.77
CA SER A 30 -14.49 3.44 -3.87
C SER A 30 -15.24 4.42 -4.78
N LEU A 31 -15.83 5.45 -4.19
CA LEU A 31 -16.38 6.60 -4.91
C LEU A 31 -15.27 7.58 -5.25
N ARG A 32 -15.34 8.21 -6.42
CA ARG A 32 -14.35 9.18 -6.87
C ARG A 32 -15.02 10.38 -7.51
N HIS A 33 -14.79 11.57 -6.95
CA HIS A 33 -15.30 12.80 -7.54
C HIS A 33 -14.39 13.99 -7.20
N ARG A 34 -14.24 14.95 -8.12
CA ARG A 34 -13.35 16.11 -7.90
C ARG A 34 -13.76 16.95 -6.68
N SER A 35 -15.06 17.00 -6.37
CA SER A 35 -15.58 17.70 -5.19
C SER A 35 -15.27 17.01 -3.85
N MET A 36 -14.67 15.81 -3.87
CA MET A 36 -14.24 15.10 -2.65
C MET A 36 -12.84 15.51 -2.20
N ILE A 37 -12.11 16.31 -2.98
CA ILE A 37 -10.83 16.88 -2.55
C ILE A 37 -11.13 17.93 -1.47
N PRO A 38 -10.50 17.85 -0.27
CA PRO A 38 -10.66 18.90 0.74
C PRO A 38 -10.20 20.26 0.23
N ASP A 39 -10.92 21.32 0.63
CA ASP A 39 -10.54 22.71 0.34
C ASP A 39 -9.31 23.14 1.15
N SER A 40 -9.08 22.49 2.30
CA SER A 40 -7.95 22.74 3.18
C SER A 40 -7.58 21.49 3.96
N VAL A 41 -6.28 21.30 4.18
CA VAL A 41 -5.71 20.18 4.93
C VAL A 41 -4.79 20.75 6.01
N ILE A 42 -4.97 20.29 7.26
CA ILE A 42 -4.11 20.65 8.39
C ILE A 42 -3.43 19.38 8.88
N VAL A 43 -2.16 19.19 8.51
CA VAL A 43 -1.34 18.05 8.96
C VAL A 43 -0.60 18.45 10.23
N ASP A 44 -1.18 18.12 11.38
CA ASP A 44 -0.56 18.33 12.69
C ASP A 44 -0.12 16.97 13.29
N PRO A 45 1.20 16.69 13.34
CA PRO A 45 1.70 15.41 13.83
C PRO A 45 1.42 15.19 15.33
N THR A 46 1.16 16.24 16.11
CA THR A 46 0.81 16.10 17.53
C THR A 46 -0.51 15.35 17.73
N LEU A 47 -1.42 15.43 16.75
CA LEU A 47 -2.70 14.71 16.75
C LEU A 47 -2.53 13.20 16.50
N THR A 48 -1.33 12.76 16.11
CA THR A 48 -1.02 11.34 15.86
C THR A 48 -0.30 10.67 17.03
N LEU A 49 0.13 11.41 18.05
CA LEU A 49 0.93 10.90 19.18
C LEU A 49 0.21 9.80 19.97
N SER A 50 -1.12 9.89 20.08
CA SER A 50 -1.94 8.89 20.77
C SER A 50 -2.29 7.66 19.93
N THR A 51 -1.78 7.55 18.69
CA THR A 51 -2.08 6.42 17.80
C THR A 51 -1.44 5.15 18.34
N PRO A 52 -2.21 4.09 18.65
CA PRO A 52 -1.66 2.84 19.16
C PRO A 52 -0.64 2.22 18.20
N PRO A 53 0.33 1.42 18.70
CA PRO A 53 1.36 0.79 17.86
C PRO A 53 0.77 -0.02 16.70
N HIS A 54 -0.24 -0.87 16.95
CA HIS A 54 -0.85 -1.69 15.90
C HIS A 54 -1.51 -0.84 14.78
N ILE A 55 -2.15 0.29 15.13
CA ILE A 55 -2.69 1.21 14.13
C ILE A 55 -1.55 1.91 13.39
N THR A 56 -0.49 2.31 14.10
CA THR A 56 0.69 2.95 13.49
C THR A 56 1.35 2.04 12.46
N ALA A 57 1.50 0.74 12.78
CA ALA A 57 2.02 -0.25 11.86
C ALA A 57 1.09 -0.42 10.64
N ALA A 58 -0.20 -0.69 10.87
CA ALA A 58 -1.17 -0.87 9.79
C ALA A 58 -1.21 0.33 8.85
N THR A 59 -1.35 1.55 9.39
CA THR A 59 -1.45 2.77 8.58
C THR A 59 -0.13 3.12 7.91
N GLY A 60 1.00 2.90 8.57
CA GLY A 60 2.32 3.16 8.00
C GLY A 60 2.65 2.21 6.84
N LEU A 61 2.33 0.93 6.98
CA LEU A 61 2.53 -0.06 5.92
C LEU A 61 1.55 0.15 4.74
N ASP A 62 0.35 0.69 5.00
CA ASP A 62 -0.56 1.16 3.94
C ASP A 62 0.09 2.29 3.13
N ALA A 63 0.59 3.35 3.79
CA ALA A 63 1.31 4.44 3.12
C ALA A 63 2.54 3.94 2.33
N LEU A 64 3.32 3.01 2.89
CA LEU A 64 4.45 2.39 2.20
C LEU A 64 3.99 1.68 0.92
N THR A 65 2.94 0.86 1.03
CA THR A 65 2.34 0.13 -0.10
C THR A 65 1.89 1.11 -1.17
N GLN A 66 1.19 2.19 -0.78
CA GLN A 66 0.71 3.21 -1.70
C GLN A 66 1.85 3.89 -2.45
N LEU A 67 2.94 4.24 -1.75
CA LEU A 67 4.12 4.85 -2.36
C LEU A 67 4.79 3.89 -3.37
N ILE A 68 4.96 2.61 -3.02
CA ILE A 68 5.57 1.61 -3.91
C ILE A 68 4.70 1.38 -5.15
N GLU A 69 3.39 1.19 -4.97
CA GLU A 69 2.47 0.97 -6.10
C GLU A 69 2.33 2.20 -6.99
N ALA A 70 2.27 3.40 -6.41
CA ALA A 70 2.24 4.63 -7.17
C ALA A 70 3.54 4.84 -7.96
N PHE A 71 4.69 4.57 -7.34
CA PHE A 71 6.00 4.70 -7.99
C PHE A 71 6.14 3.76 -9.18
N CYS A 72 5.70 2.51 -9.03
CA CYS A 72 5.81 1.48 -10.04
C CYS A 72 4.60 1.45 -11.01
N SER A 73 3.65 2.38 -10.86
CA SER A 73 2.44 2.41 -11.69
C SER A 73 2.76 2.60 -13.18
N ASN A 74 1.94 2.00 -14.05
CA ASN A 74 1.98 2.26 -15.50
C ASN A 74 1.58 3.70 -15.89
N ARG A 75 1.12 4.51 -14.93
CA ARG A 75 0.79 5.94 -15.09
C ARG A 75 1.79 6.87 -14.40
N SER A 76 2.84 6.31 -13.80
CA SER A 76 3.87 7.08 -13.10
C SER A 76 4.57 8.06 -14.05
N HIS A 77 4.94 9.23 -13.53
CA HIS A 77 5.61 10.29 -14.28
C HIS A 77 6.55 11.09 -13.36
N PRO A 78 7.46 11.93 -13.89
CA PRO A 78 8.54 12.53 -13.10
C PRO A 78 8.10 13.24 -11.82
N LEU A 79 6.97 13.95 -11.84
CA LEU A 79 6.41 14.59 -10.65
C LEU A 79 6.03 13.57 -9.56
N THR A 80 5.25 12.53 -9.88
CA THR A 80 4.85 11.52 -8.88
C THR A 80 6.04 10.70 -8.42
N ASP A 81 7.01 10.48 -9.31
CA ASP A 81 8.25 9.78 -8.97
C ASP A 81 9.06 10.56 -7.93
N ALA A 82 9.16 11.88 -8.06
CA ALA A 82 9.82 12.72 -7.06
C ALA A 82 9.13 12.66 -5.69
N LEU A 83 7.79 12.70 -5.67
CA LEU A 83 7.01 12.54 -4.42
C LEU A 83 7.23 11.16 -3.82
N CYS A 84 7.16 10.09 -4.61
CA CYS A 84 7.34 8.73 -4.12
C CYS A 84 8.75 8.51 -3.58
N ARG A 85 9.80 8.98 -4.26
CA ARG A 85 11.19 8.90 -3.76
C ARG A 85 11.32 9.52 -2.38
N SER A 86 10.80 10.74 -2.22
CA SER A 86 10.84 11.44 -0.93
C SER A 86 10.03 10.70 0.14
N GLY A 87 8.82 10.25 -0.19
CA GLY A 87 7.97 9.51 0.74
C GLY A 87 8.57 8.17 1.19
N LEU A 88 9.10 7.38 0.25
CA LEU A 88 9.69 6.06 0.52
C LEU A 88 10.87 6.17 1.48
N THR A 89 11.82 7.06 1.20
CA THR A 89 12.98 7.29 2.08
C THR A 89 12.55 7.78 3.46
N GLN A 90 11.60 8.71 3.53
CA GLN A 90 11.17 9.29 4.80
C GLN A 90 10.40 8.27 5.66
N LEU A 91 9.49 7.49 5.05
CA LEU A 91 8.68 6.50 5.75
C LEU A 91 9.54 5.38 6.33
N ALA A 92 10.45 4.83 5.52
CA ALA A 92 11.34 3.75 5.95
C ALA A 92 12.18 4.16 7.17
N ASN A 93 12.66 5.41 7.21
CA ASN A 93 13.45 5.94 8.31
C ASN A 93 12.66 6.24 9.60
N ALA A 94 11.33 6.24 9.56
CA ALA A 94 10.49 6.73 10.67
C ALA A 94 9.51 5.69 11.22
N LEU A 95 9.08 4.72 10.40
CA LEU A 95 7.99 3.81 10.77
C LEU A 95 8.31 2.97 12.01
N GLU A 96 9.49 2.34 12.08
CA GLU A 96 9.89 1.54 13.24
C GLU A 96 9.96 2.39 14.53
N THR A 97 10.57 3.59 14.44
CA THR A 97 10.61 4.51 15.59
C THR A 97 9.21 4.94 16.01
N ALA A 98 8.31 5.30 15.08
CA ALA A 98 6.94 5.69 15.42
C ALA A 98 6.12 4.52 16.00
N TYR A 99 6.45 3.29 15.62
CA TYR A 99 5.81 2.08 16.15
C TYR A 99 6.26 1.77 17.59
N HIS A 100 7.57 1.84 17.87
CA HIS A 100 8.14 1.54 19.19
C HIS A 100 8.03 2.71 20.18
N GLU A 101 8.21 3.94 19.69
CA GLU A 101 8.20 5.20 20.44
C GLU A 101 7.07 6.10 19.93
N GLY A 102 5.84 5.77 20.32
CA GLY A 102 4.62 6.40 19.78
C GLY A 102 4.51 7.92 20.02
N ASP A 103 5.24 8.46 20.99
CA ASP A 103 5.32 9.89 21.32
C ASP A 103 6.54 10.60 20.69
N HIS A 104 7.37 9.88 19.92
CA HIS A 104 8.53 10.45 19.24
C HIS A 104 8.10 11.40 18.10
N LEU A 105 7.94 12.68 18.46
CA LEU A 105 7.34 13.71 17.59
C LEU A 105 8.01 13.80 16.22
N ARG A 106 9.34 13.70 16.14
CA ARG A 106 10.03 13.76 14.83
C ARG A 106 9.67 12.58 13.93
N ALA A 107 9.48 11.38 14.49
CA ALA A 107 9.09 10.20 13.72
C ALA A 107 7.63 10.34 13.25
N ARG A 108 6.74 10.84 14.12
CA ARG A 108 5.35 11.18 13.76
C ARG A 108 5.26 12.23 12.66
N SER A 109 6.05 13.29 12.74
CA SER A 109 6.14 14.32 11.69
C SER A 109 6.58 13.74 10.36
N THR A 110 7.61 12.89 10.36
CA THR A 110 8.10 12.23 9.14
C THR A 110 7.05 11.27 8.56
N MET A 111 6.37 10.49 9.40
CA MET A 111 5.27 9.61 8.99
C MET A 111 4.11 10.39 8.38
N ALA A 112 3.68 11.49 9.02
CA ALA A 112 2.60 12.33 8.52
C ALA A 112 2.94 12.97 7.16
N TYR A 113 4.19 13.41 6.99
CA TYR A 113 4.70 13.87 5.71
C TYR A 113 4.63 12.78 4.62
N ALA A 114 5.13 11.58 4.91
CA ALA A 114 5.13 10.49 3.94
C ALA A 114 3.71 10.04 3.55
N ALA A 115 2.78 9.99 4.52
CA ALA A 115 1.37 9.68 4.27
C ALA A 115 0.67 10.77 3.41
N LEU A 116 1.00 12.05 3.62
CA LEU A 116 0.50 13.11 2.74
C LEU A 116 1.01 12.90 1.30
N LEU A 117 2.29 12.59 1.14
CA LEU A 117 2.87 12.32 -0.18
C LEU A 117 2.26 11.10 -0.86
N SER A 118 1.97 10.03 -0.11
CA SER A 118 1.30 8.84 -0.64
C SER A 118 -0.09 9.18 -1.19
N GLY A 119 -0.87 9.98 -0.44
CA GLY A 119 -2.18 10.48 -0.86
C GLY A 119 -2.14 11.34 -2.13
N ILE A 120 -1.16 12.24 -2.23
CA ILE A 120 -0.96 13.05 -3.44
C ILE A 120 -0.60 12.15 -4.62
N ALA A 121 0.36 11.24 -4.45
CA ALA A 121 0.82 10.36 -5.52
C ALA A 121 -0.32 9.46 -6.04
N LEU A 122 -0.99 8.72 -5.15
CA LEU A 122 -2.05 7.77 -5.51
C LEU A 122 -3.22 8.44 -6.24
N THR A 123 -3.50 9.71 -5.95
CA THR A 123 -4.59 10.47 -6.58
C THR A 123 -4.34 10.74 -8.05
N HIS A 124 -3.06 10.86 -8.44
CA HIS A 124 -2.64 11.15 -9.80
C HIS A 124 -2.47 9.88 -10.63
N VAL A 125 -1.81 8.87 -10.09
CA VAL A 125 -1.40 7.69 -10.88
C VAL A 125 -2.21 6.44 -10.57
N GLY A 126 -2.97 6.44 -9.48
CA GLY A 126 -3.63 5.24 -8.98
C GLY A 126 -2.65 4.33 -8.25
N LEU A 127 -3.06 3.07 -8.08
CA LEU A 127 -2.36 2.05 -7.30
C LEU A 127 -2.30 0.75 -8.13
N GLY A 128 -1.97 -0.39 -7.52
CA GLY A 128 -1.72 -1.63 -8.26
C GLY A 128 -2.56 -2.81 -7.79
N SER A 129 -1.96 -4.00 -7.93
CA SER A 129 -2.58 -5.28 -7.60
C SER A 129 -2.86 -5.45 -6.11
N VAL A 130 -2.03 -4.87 -5.22
CA VAL A 130 -2.23 -4.94 -3.77
C VAL A 130 -3.55 -4.28 -3.39
N HIS A 131 -3.71 -3.00 -3.73
CA HIS A 131 -4.96 -2.29 -3.43
C HIS A 131 -6.16 -2.82 -4.24
N GLY A 132 -5.91 -3.43 -5.40
CA GLY A 132 -6.94 -4.13 -6.18
C GLY A 132 -7.52 -5.35 -5.45
N LEU A 133 -6.69 -6.08 -4.71
CA LEU A 133 -7.09 -7.24 -3.90
C LEU A 133 -7.56 -6.87 -2.49
N ALA A 134 -6.98 -5.82 -1.91
CA ALA A 134 -7.24 -5.42 -0.53
C ALA A 134 -8.69 -4.96 -0.28
N GLY A 135 -9.34 -4.36 -1.28
CA GLY A 135 -10.76 -3.99 -1.20
C GLY A 135 -11.69 -5.20 -0.99
N PRO A 136 -11.69 -6.17 -1.93
CA PRO A 136 -12.43 -7.43 -1.81
C PRO A 136 -12.10 -8.21 -0.53
N LEU A 137 -10.82 -8.39 -0.21
CA LEU A 137 -10.40 -9.10 1.01
C LEU A 137 -10.88 -8.39 2.28
N GLY A 138 -10.76 -7.06 2.34
CA GLY A 138 -11.17 -6.28 3.49
C GLY A 138 -12.69 -6.23 3.68
N GLY A 139 -13.49 -6.49 2.64
CA GLY A 139 -14.93 -6.69 2.76
C GLY A 139 -15.31 -8.04 3.34
N ARG A 140 -14.44 -9.05 3.19
CA ARG A 140 -14.69 -10.45 3.59
C ARG A 140 -14.13 -10.80 4.96
N LEU A 141 -12.89 -10.38 5.23
CA LEU A 141 -12.14 -10.79 6.42
C LEU A 141 -12.35 -9.86 7.61
N GLY A 142 -12.86 -8.64 7.37
CA GLY A 142 -12.97 -7.61 8.41
C GLY A 142 -11.62 -7.09 8.94
N THR A 143 -10.52 -7.56 8.36
CA THR A 143 -9.14 -7.18 8.72
C THR A 143 -8.86 -5.72 8.38
N PRO A 144 -8.05 -5.02 9.18
CA PRO A 144 -7.57 -3.68 8.85
C PRO A 144 -6.97 -3.62 7.43
N HIS A 145 -7.29 -2.55 6.70
CA HIS A 145 -6.86 -2.42 5.29
C HIS A 145 -5.33 -2.45 5.15
N GLY A 146 -4.63 -1.77 6.06
CA GLY A 146 -3.19 -1.72 6.07
C GLY A 146 -2.53 -3.08 6.26
N ASP A 147 -3.07 -3.92 7.14
CA ASP A 147 -2.56 -5.29 7.35
C ASP A 147 -2.69 -6.12 6.06
N ILE A 148 -3.84 -6.02 5.38
CA ILE A 148 -4.05 -6.72 4.10
C ILE A 148 -3.07 -6.21 3.03
N CYS A 149 -2.93 -4.88 2.90
CA CYS A 149 -1.99 -4.28 1.96
C CYS A 149 -0.55 -4.75 2.24
N ALA A 150 -0.13 -4.70 3.50
CA ALA A 150 1.20 -5.06 3.92
C ALA A 150 1.52 -6.54 3.65
N THR A 151 0.59 -7.45 3.97
CA THR A 151 0.78 -8.89 3.79
C THR A 151 0.82 -9.27 2.30
N LEU A 152 0.01 -8.62 1.44
CA LEU A 152 0.01 -8.88 -0.01
C LEU A 152 1.27 -8.35 -0.72
N LEU A 153 1.88 -7.29 -0.19
CA LEU A 153 2.89 -6.50 -0.91
C LEU A 153 4.11 -7.31 -1.38
N PRO A 154 4.79 -8.14 -0.55
CA PRO A 154 5.95 -8.91 -1.00
C PRO A 154 5.63 -9.83 -2.19
N THR A 155 4.52 -10.54 -2.11
CA THR A 155 4.13 -11.47 -3.19
C THR A 155 3.67 -10.72 -4.43
N ALA A 156 2.95 -9.61 -4.28
CA ALA A 156 2.57 -8.76 -5.40
C ALA A 156 3.79 -8.20 -6.15
N ILE A 157 4.84 -7.77 -5.45
CA ILE A 157 6.11 -7.32 -6.06
C ILE A 157 6.73 -8.47 -6.86
N GLN A 158 6.86 -9.66 -6.25
CA GLN A 158 7.45 -10.83 -6.90
C GLN A 158 6.66 -11.25 -8.16
N THR A 159 5.33 -11.31 -8.07
CA THR A 159 4.45 -11.62 -9.19
C THR A 159 4.57 -10.59 -10.31
N ASN A 160 4.58 -9.30 -9.99
CA ASN A 160 4.75 -8.24 -10.98
C ASN A 160 6.12 -8.33 -11.68
N ILE A 161 7.21 -8.50 -10.92
CA ILE A 161 8.56 -8.62 -11.49
C ILE A 161 8.69 -9.84 -12.40
N HIS A 162 8.19 -11.00 -11.97
CA HIS A 162 8.22 -12.21 -12.77
C HIS A 162 7.46 -12.01 -14.11
N ALA A 163 6.23 -11.51 -14.02
CA ALA A 163 5.41 -11.21 -15.18
C ALA A 163 6.06 -10.19 -16.13
N LEU A 164 6.69 -9.14 -15.58
CA LEU A 164 7.41 -8.13 -16.35
C LEU A 164 8.61 -8.73 -17.05
N HIS A 165 9.43 -9.55 -16.40
CA HIS A 165 10.55 -10.21 -17.06
C HIS A 165 10.12 -11.14 -18.20
N GLU A 166 9.02 -11.87 -18.03
CA GLU A 166 8.53 -12.79 -19.06
C GLU A 166 7.90 -12.06 -20.24
N ARG A 167 7.09 -11.03 -19.98
CA ARG A 167 6.22 -10.43 -21.01
C ARG A 167 6.65 -9.04 -21.46
N GLN A 168 7.35 -8.28 -20.62
CA GLN A 168 7.76 -6.89 -20.88
C GLN A 168 9.14 -6.56 -20.25
N PRO A 169 10.23 -7.25 -20.64
CA PRO A 169 11.52 -7.19 -19.94
C PRO A 169 12.20 -5.81 -19.94
N ASN A 170 11.78 -4.90 -20.82
CA ASN A 170 12.29 -3.52 -20.90
C ASN A 170 11.42 -2.49 -20.17
N HIS A 171 10.40 -2.93 -19.43
CA HIS A 171 9.49 -2.04 -18.73
C HIS A 171 10.19 -1.34 -17.55
N SER A 172 10.02 -0.02 -17.44
CA SER A 172 10.72 0.81 -16.46
C SER A 172 10.45 0.43 -15.00
N ALA A 173 9.28 -0.16 -14.72
CA ALA A 173 8.92 -0.60 -13.37
C ALA A 173 9.91 -1.60 -12.75
N ILE A 174 10.60 -2.42 -13.55
CA ILE A 174 11.62 -3.35 -13.03
C ILE A 174 12.71 -2.57 -12.30
N ALA A 175 13.28 -1.56 -12.97
CA ALA A 175 14.29 -0.69 -12.38
C ALA A 175 13.73 0.15 -11.21
N LYS A 176 12.45 0.53 -11.26
CA LYS A 176 11.81 1.27 -10.16
C LYS A 176 11.62 0.44 -8.90
N TYR A 177 11.36 -0.87 -9.00
CA TYR A 177 11.32 -1.72 -7.82
C TYR A 177 12.70 -1.85 -7.16
N ASP A 178 13.76 -1.96 -7.95
CA ASP A 178 15.13 -1.96 -7.43
C ASP A 178 15.51 -0.59 -6.83
N GLU A 179 15.09 0.51 -7.47
CA GLU A 179 15.27 1.85 -6.92
C GLU A 179 14.51 2.03 -5.60
N ALA A 180 13.27 1.55 -5.50
CA ALA A 180 12.51 1.58 -4.24
C ALA A 180 13.23 0.79 -3.14
N ALA A 181 13.80 -0.37 -3.46
CA ALA A 181 14.63 -1.13 -2.53
C ALA A 181 15.83 -0.31 -2.03
N ALA A 182 16.56 0.32 -2.96
CA ALA A 182 17.73 1.13 -2.62
C ALA A 182 17.39 2.33 -1.72
N LEU A 183 16.24 2.96 -1.94
CA LEU A 183 15.76 4.10 -1.17
C LEU A 183 15.28 3.70 0.24
N ILE A 184 14.55 2.60 0.36
CA ILE A 184 14.00 2.10 1.63
C ILE A 184 15.14 1.56 2.51
N LEU A 185 16.04 0.78 1.94
CA LEU A 185 17.13 0.12 2.66
C LEU A 185 18.35 1.02 2.85
N ASN A 186 18.35 2.21 2.23
CA ASN A 186 19.50 3.11 2.15
C ASN A 186 20.78 2.38 1.65
N GLN A 187 20.62 1.54 0.62
CA GLN A 187 21.65 0.68 0.07
C GLN A 187 21.65 0.74 -1.46
N PRO A 188 22.65 1.36 -2.12
CA PRO A 188 22.63 1.58 -3.57
C PRO A 188 22.51 0.32 -4.44
N ASN A 189 22.93 -0.84 -3.91
CA ASN A 189 22.91 -2.12 -4.61
C ASN A 189 21.73 -3.02 -4.19
N ALA A 190 20.82 -2.54 -3.34
CA ALA A 190 19.62 -3.29 -3.01
C ALA A 190 18.72 -3.43 -4.23
N ASN A 191 17.91 -4.48 -4.22
CA ASN A 191 17.03 -4.84 -5.33
C ASN A 191 15.70 -5.35 -4.77
N HIS A 192 14.74 -5.62 -5.64
CA HIS A 192 13.40 -6.06 -5.24
C HIS A 192 13.35 -7.31 -4.35
N HIS A 193 14.35 -8.20 -4.40
CA HIS A 193 14.42 -9.35 -3.47
C HIS A 193 14.68 -8.86 -2.04
N HIS A 194 15.70 -8.02 -1.85
CA HIS A 194 16.00 -7.40 -0.56
C HIS A 194 14.82 -6.59 -0.02
N LEU A 195 14.07 -5.91 -0.90
CA LEU A 195 12.84 -5.21 -0.53
C LEU A 195 11.78 -6.17 0.01
N CYS A 196 11.55 -7.30 -0.67
CA CYS A 196 10.58 -8.31 -0.24
C CYS A 196 10.96 -8.94 1.11
N ASP A 197 12.25 -9.16 1.34
CA ASP A 197 12.76 -9.71 2.60
C ASP A 197 12.57 -8.71 3.75
N TRP A 198 12.94 -7.44 3.53
CA TRP A 198 12.73 -6.37 4.51
C TRP A 198 11.26 -6.15 4.86
N ILE A 199 10.36 -6.19 3.87
CA ILE A 199 8.91 -6.09 4.15
C ILE A 199 8.48 -7.28 5.02
N GLN A 200 8.92 -8.51 4.71
CA GLN A 200 8.57 -9.68 5.52
C GLN A 200 9.10 -9.57 6.96
N GLU A 201 10.32 -9.08 7.16
CA GLU A 201 10.87 -8.80 8.49
C GLU A 201 10.02 -7.76 9.24
N MET A 202 9.60 -6.70 8.57
CA MET A 202 8.71 -5.68 9.14
C MET A 202 7.36 -6.25 9.58
N LEU A 203 6.75 -7.12 8.77
CA LEU A 203 5.49 -7.79 9.13
C LEU A 203 5.65 -8.61 10.43
N ILE A 204 6.76 -9.34 10.58
CA ILE A 204 7.07 -10.13 11.77
C ILE A 204 7.30 -9.22 12.98
N ASN A 205 8.15 -8.20 12.83
CA ASN A 205 8.52 -7.28 13.92
C ASN A 205 7.32 -6.47 14.43
N MET A 206 6.39 -6.12 13.54
CA MET A 206 5.17 -5.37 13.86
C MET A 206 3.97 -6.26 14.18
N ARG A 207 4.15 -7.59 14.18
CA ARG A 207 3.12 -8.59 14.50
C ARG A 207 1.89 -8.46 13.62
N ILE A 208 2.09 -8.20 12.33
CA ILE A 208 1.01 -8.16 11.34
C ILE A 208 0.52 -9.60 11.10
N PRO A 209 -0.79 -9.88 11.22
CA PRO A 209 -1.32 -11.22 10.99
C PRO A 209 -1.21 -11.62 9.52
N THR A 210 -0.95 -12.91 9.26
CA THR A 210 -1.03 -13.44 7.89
C THR A 210 -2.49 -13.44 7.41
N LEU A 211 -2.72 -13.48 6.09
CA LEU A 211 -4.09 -13.57 5.59
C LEU A 211 -4.77 -14.86 6.04
N GLN A 212 -4.02 -15.96 6.19
CA GLN A 212 -4.54 -17.21 6.75
C GLN A 212 -4.99 -17.02 8.21
N GLN A 213 -4.17 -16.38 9.05
CA GLN A 213 -4.55 -16.03 10.44
C GLN A 213 -5.75 -15.09 10.50
N ALA A 214 -5.90 -14.23 9.49
CA ALA A 214 -7.06 -13.35 9.33
C ALA A 214 -8.31 -14.08 8.80
N GLY A 215 -8.24 -15.38 8.52
CA GLY A 215 -9.37 -16.21 8.10
C GLY A 215 -9.54 -16.39 6.60
N LEU A 216 -8.52 -16.06 5.79
CA LEU A 216 -8.53 -16.35 4.36
C LEU A 216 -8.45 -17.85 4.09
N THR A 217 -9.43 -18.38 3.37
CA THR A 217 -9.50 -19.80 2.99
C THR A 217 -9.53 -19.98 1.47
N PRO A 218 -9.07 -21.14 0.92
CA PRO A 218 -9.00 -21.35 -0.53
C PRO A 218 -10.33 -21.18 -1.28
N ASP A 219 -11.47 -21.51 -0.67
CA ASP A 219 -12.81 -21.32 -1.23
C ASP A 219 -13.16 -19.83 -1.46
N GLN A 220 -12.48 -18.92 -0.78
CA GLN A 220 -12.67 -17.47 -0.92
C GLN A 220 -11.82 -16.87 -2.05
N PHE A 221 -10.87 -17.62 -2.64
CA PHE A 221 -9.96 -17.08 -3.67
C PHE A 221 -10.72 -16.67 -4.93
N ILE A 222 -11.52 -17.58 -5.51
CA ILE A 222 -12.26 -17.30 -6.75
C ILE A 222 -13.20 -16.09 -6.59
N PRO A 223 -14.06 -16.01 -5.55
CA PRO A 223 -14.90 -14.84 -5.32
C PRO A 223 -14.11 -13.53 -5.15
N THR A 224 -12.96 -13.59 -4.46
CA THR A 224 -12.08 -12.42 -4.26
C THR A 224 -11.54 -11.91 -5.59
N LEU A 225 -11.05 -12.81 -6.44
CA LEU A 225 -10.44 -12.45 -7.73
C LEU A 225 -11.48 -11.94 -8.74
N GLN A 226 -12.70 -12.48 -8.73
CA GLN A 226 -13.78 -11.95 -9.55
C GLN A 226 -14.11 -10.49 -9.21
N GLN A 227 -14.13 -10.14 -7.93
CA GLN A 227 -14.34 -8.76 -7.47
C GLN A 227 -13.11 -7.89 -7.77
N ALA A 228 -11.90 -8.41 -7.56
CA ALA A 228 -10.65 -7.67 -7.79
C ALA A 228 -10.49 -7.23 -9.26
N LYS A 229 -10.95 -8.03 -10.23
CA LYS A 229 -10.97 -7.65 -11.65
C LYS A 229 -11.79 -6.39 -11.95
N GLN A 230 -12.77 -6.07 -11.11
CA GLN A 230 -13.59 -4.86 -11.26
C GLN A 230 -12.92 -3.64 -10.59
N ALA A 231 -11.90 -3.87 -9.74
CA ALA A 231 -11.22 -2.80 -9.02
C ALA A 231 -10.41 -1.92 -9.98
N THR A 232 -10.69 -0.62 -9.95
CA THR A 232 -9.96 0.36 -10.78
C THR A 232 -8.46 0.44 -10.49
N SER A 233 -8.02 0.04 -9.29
CA SER A 233 -6.60 -0.01 -8.92
C SER A 233 -5.82 -0.99 -9.80
N MET A 234 -6.39 -2.15 -10.14
CA MET A 234 -5.75 -3.14 -11.03
C MET A 234 -5.31 -2.55 -12.38
N LYS A 235 -6.03 -1.53 -12.88
CA LYS A 235 -5.74 -0.89 -14.17
C LYS A 235 -4.47 -0.04 -14.17
N CYS A 236 -3.94 0.31 -12.99
CA CYS A 236 -2.73 1.14 -12.88
C CYS A 236 -1.49 0.33 -12.44
N ASN A 237 -1.64 -0.99 -12.24
CA ASN A 237 -0.54 -1.92 -12.02
C ASN A 237 0.44 -1.87 -13.22
N PRO A 238 1.77 -1.99 -13.02
CA PRO A 238 2.75 -1.94 -14.11
C PRO A 238 2.48 -2.95 -15.24
N ILE A 239 1.86 -4.08 -14.91
CA ILE A 239 1.52 -5.11 -15.88
C ILE A 239 0.12 -5.66 -15.58
N GLU A 240 -0.64 -6.01 -16.63
CA GLU A 240 -1.89 -6.72 -16.45
C GLU A 240 -1.61 -8.17 -16.02
N LEU A 241 -2.02 -8.51 -14.80
CA LEU A 241 -1.87 -9.86 -14.26
C LEU A 241 -2.99 -10.77 -14.78
N THR A 242 -2.58 -11.95 -15.25
CA THR A 242 -3.44 -13.05 -15.66
C THR A 242 -4.15 -13.65 -14.44
N GLN A 243 -5.22 -14.42 -14.70
CA GLN A 243 -5.93 -15.14 -13.64
C GLN A 243 -4.99 -16.10 -12.88
N ASN A 244 -4.07 -16.75 -13.57
CA ASN A 244 -3.15 -17.71 -12.96
C ASN A 244 -2.14 -17.03 -12.04
N GLU A 245 -1.58 -15.89 -12.47
CA GLU A 245 -0.67 -15.08 -11.63
C GLU A 245 -1.39 -14.56 -10.37
N LEU A 246 -2.65 -14.12 -10.51
CA LEU A 246 -3.48 -13.68 -9.37
C LEU A 246 -3.87 -14.83 -8.43
N ASN A 247 -4.17 -16.02 -8.95
CA ASN A 247 -4.42 -17.21 -8.15
C ASN A 247 -3.17 -17.57 -7.33
N HIS A 248 -2.00 -17.62 -7.99
CA HIS A 248 -0.74 -17.95 -7.35
C HIS A 248 -0.39 -16.97 -6.22
N LEU A 249 -0.68 -15.67 -6.42
CA LEU A 249 -0.51 -14.64 -5.40
C LEU A 249 -1.35 -14.97 -4.14
N LEU A 250 -2.64 -15.27 -4.28
CA LEU A 250 -3.49 -15.61 -3.14
C LEU A 250 -3.15 -16.97 -2.52
N GLU A 251 -2.77 -17.97 -3.32
CA GLU A 251 -2.33 -19.29 -2.81
C GLU A 251 -1.10 -19.16 -1.92
N LYS A 252 -0.13 -18.32 -2.32
CA LYS A 252 1.06 -18.08 -1.50
C LYS A 252 0.70 -17.44 -0.16
N GLU A 253 -0.21 -16.47 -0.15
CA GLU A 253 -0.66 -15.83 1.09
C GLU A 253 -1.57 -16.71 1.96
N GLY A 254 -2.32 -17.63 1.37
CA GLY A 254 -3.12 -18.61 2.13
C GLY A 254 -2.33 -19.79 2.69
N SER A 255 -1.05 -19.92 2.31
CA SER A 255 -0.15 -21.02 2.71
C SER A 255 0.92 -20.63 3.73
N ARG A 256 0.98 -19.34 4.11
CA ARG A 256 1.93 -18.74 5.05
C ARG A 256 1.32 -18.57 6.45
#